data_AF-A0A420IBE5-F1
#
_entry.id   AF-A0A420IBE5-F1
#
_cell.length_a   1.000
_cell.length_b   1.000
_cell.length_c   1.000
_cell.angle_alpha   90.00
_cell.angle_beta   90.00
_cell.angle_gamma   90.00
#
_symmetry.space_group_name_H-M   'P 1'
#
loop_
_entity.id
_entity.type
_entity.pdbx_description
1 polymer ?
#
loop_
_entity_poly.entity_id
_entity_poly.type
_entity_poly.pdbx_seq_one_letter_code
_entity_poly.pdbx_strand_id
1 'polypeptide(L)'
;MFRGGGMVHLNCTNAPAAVSSDSSIAGIGVLLSFILTAGVSVFMSGIIILKENRKKRVKVIRKMLLSFSDQQIITGIGLQGLGLTEMKRLVPYHFFILWMLSLLSTVTHINTLLALVNDFKRDWILRWLRQFFMFVNLLLSVTCGIFLLMVVIKDLEPTLPIACVWEVPSTSTPPNVWISIAATIAVITGQAIFFVVSVWYLHVKERRWISIIQLTGLFFFTAIGIGAVARVVLVSQAFGSPSVPLSDNQEKVWDFGQILSMLLLILPLISAVEILRGELKVPCQEDDFKKNPGKPTRSQTVISFEPNPFWGHRDNTNPEP
;
A
#
# COMPACT_ATOMS: atom_id res chain seq x y z
N MET A 1 11.58 -27.33 15.11
CA MET A 1 10.57 -28.39 14.85
C MET A 1 10.06 -28.21 13.42
N PHE A 2 10.88 -28.58 12.44
CA PHE A 2 10.49 -28.64 11.02
C PHE A 2 9.93 -30.03 10.79
N ARG A 3 8.61 -30.17 10.84
CA ARG A 3 7.93 -31.45 10.62
C ARG A 3 7.30 -31.42 9.24
N GLY A 4 7.63 -32.42 8.43
CA GLY A 4 7.35 -32.50 7.00
C GLY A 4 5.87 -32.29 6.65
N GLY A 5 5.65 -31.38 5.71
CA GLY A 5 4.46 -31.40 4.87
C GLY A 5 4.77 -32.28 3.67
N GLY A 6 3.97 -33.32 3.45
CA GLY A 6 4.02 -34.10 2.22
C GLY A 6 3.95 -33.19 1.00
N MET A 7 4.75 -33.49 -0.02
CA MET A 7 4.61 -32.85 -1.33
C MET A 7 3.22 -33.16 -1.85
N VAL A 8 2.28 -32.23 -1.69
CA VAL A 8 1.06 -32.21 -2.49
C VAL A 8 1.52 -32.16 -3.93
N HIS A 9 1.35 -33.28 -4.64
CA HIS A 9 1.67 -33.38 -6.05
C HIS A 9 0.77 -32.38 -6.78
N LEU A 10 1.37 -31.35 -7.38
CA LEU A 10 0.65 -30.38 -8.17
C LEU A 10 0.17 -31.11 -9.44
N ASN A 11 -1.13 -31.03 -9.76
CA ASN A 11 -1.66 -31.62 -10.99
C ASN A 11 -1.81 -30.53 -12.04
N CYS A 12 -0.84 -30.45 -12.94
CA CYS A 12 -0.80 -29.46 -14.01
C CYS A 12 -1.22 -30.01 -15.38
N THR A 13 -1.73 -31.24 -15.42
CA THR A 13 -2.12 -31.93 -16.66
C THR A 13 -3.61 -31.80 -16.95
N ASN A 14 -4.45 -31.78 -15.90
CA ASN A 14 -5.90 -31.74 -16.05
C ASN A 14 -6.47 -30.47 -15.40
N ALA A 15 -6.98 -29.56 -16.22
CA ALA A 15 -7.63 -28.35 -15.77
C ALA A 15 -9.00 -28.66 -15.14
N PRO A 16 -9.29 -28.17 -13.93
CA PRO A 16 -10.63 -28.28 -13.38
C PRO A 16 -11.59 -27.35 -14.15
N ALA A 17 -12.85 -27.79 -14.30
CA ALA A 17 -13.88 -27.04 -15.03
C ALA A 17 -14.29 -25.73 -14.33
N ALA A 18 -14.13 -25.66 -13.00
CA ALA A 18 -14.38 -24.47 -12.20
C ALA A 18 -13.44 -24.43 -11.00
N VAL A 19 -13.22 -23.24 -10.46
CA VAL A 19 -12.31 -23.00 -9.33
C VAL A 19 -13.05 -22.34 -8.18
N SER A 20 -12.67 -22.68 -6.95
CA SER A 20 -13.20 -22.02 -5.76
C SER A 20 -12.75 -20.56 -5.67
N SER A 21 -13.68 -19.68 -5.33
CA SER A 21 -13.41 -18.26 -5.10
C SER A 21 -12.55 -18.07 -3.83
N ASP A 22 -11.72 -17.02 -3.79
CA ASP A 22 -10.92 -16.67 -2.61
C ASP A 22 -11.31 -15.27 -2.08
N SER A 23 -12.21 -15.28 -1.10
CA SER A 23 -12.75 -14.08 -0.47
C SER A 23 -11.73 -13.33 0.41
N SER A 24 -10.59 -13.93 0.73
CA SER A 24 -9.50 -13.25 1.45
C SER A 24 -8.67 -12.35 0.54
N ILE A 25 -8.66 -12.64 -0.76
CA ILE A 25 -7.87 -11.93 -1.77
C ILE A 25 -8.75 -11.03 -2.63
N ALA A 26 -9.79 -11.60 -3.22
CA ALA A 26 -10.67 -10.92 -4.18
C ALA A 26 -12.03 -10.56 -3.59
N GLY A 27 -12.19 -10.72 -2.27
CA GLY A 27 -13.41 -10.38 -1.56
C GLY A 27 -13.75 -8.88 -1.59
N ILE A 28 -15.06 -8.59 -1.63
CA ILE A 28 -15.58 -7.23 -1.80
C ILE A 28 -15.00 -6.21 -0.80
N GLY A 29 -14.89 -6.54 0.49
CA GLY A 29 -14.36 -5.58 1.46
C GLY A 29 -12.84 -5.36 1.35
N VAL A 30 -12.07 -6.36 0.91
CA VAL A 30 -10.63 -6.18 0.64
C VAL A 30 -10.44 -5.24 -0.55
N LEU A 31 -11.20 -5.45 -1.63
CA LEU A 31 -11.14 -4.55 -2.78
C LEU A 31 -11.59 -3.13 -2.44
N LEU A 32 -12.71 -2.97 -1.70
CA LEU A 32 -13.19 -1.66 -1.27
C LEU A 32 -12.20 -0.93 -0.38
N SER A 33 -11.61 -1.61 0.60
CA SER A 33 -10.66 -0.99 1.53
C SER A 33 -9.44 -0.44 0.78
N PHE A 34 -8.89 -1.19 -0.19
CA PHE A 34 -7.79 -0.73 -1.03
C PHE A 34 -8.18 0.43 -1.94
N ILE A 35 -9.33 0.34 -2.62
CA ILE A 35 -9.81 1.38 -3.53
C ILE A 35 -10.09 2.69 -2.77
N LEU A 36 -10.78 2.60 -1.63
CA LEU A 36 -11.10 3.75 -0.79
C LEU A 36 -9.84 4.38 -0.20
N THR A 37 -8.91 3.57 0.32
CA THR A 37 -7.64 4.07 0.87
C THR A 37 -6.83 4.79 -0.20
N ALA A 38 -6.73 4.23 -1.41
CA ALA A 38 -6.04 4.87 -2.54
C ALA A 38 -6.73 6.18 -2.95
N GLY A 39 -8.07 6.17 -3.09
CA GLY A 39 -8.86 7.33 -3.49
C GLY A 39 -8.75 8.48 -2.48
N VAL A 40 -8.92 8.19 -1.19
CA VAL A 40 -8.78 9.18 -0.11
C VAL A 40 -7.34 9.71 -0.05
N SER A 41 -6.33 8.85 -0.21
CA SER A 41 -4.93 9.28 -0.19
C SER A 41 -4.57 10.19 -1.35
N VAL A 42 -5.04 9.89 -2.56
CA VAL A 42 -4.88 10.74 -3.76
C VAL A 42 -5.57 12.09 -3.54
N PHE A 43 -6.81 12.07 -3.04
CA PHE A 43 -7.57 13.28 -2.74
C PHE A 43 -6.87 14.18 -1.70
N MET A 44 -6.40 13.60 -0.60
CA MET A 44 -5.64 14.31 0.43
C MET A 44 -4.32 14.85 -0.11
N SER A 45 -3.61 14.07 -0.93
CA SER A 45 -2.37 14.52 -1.61
C SER A 45 -2.63 15.75 -2.48
N GLY A 46 -3.72 15.74 -3.25
CA GLY A 46 -4.17 16.90 -4.03
C GLY A 46 -4.47 18.13 -3.17
N ILE A 47 -5.21 17.96 -2.07
CA ILE A 47 -5.48 19.08 -1.14
C ILE A 47 -4.17 19.68 -0.59
N ILE A 48 -3.22 18.84 -0.19
CA ILE A 48 -1.95 19.28 0.36
C ILE A 48 -1.16 20.06 -0.69
N ILE A 49 -1.00 19.52 -1.90
CA ILE A 49 -0.24 20.16 -2.98
C ILE A 49 -0.87 21.52 -3.36
N LEU A 50 -2.20 21.57 -3.51
CA LEU A 50 -2.91 22.82 -3.84
C LEU A 50 -2.80 23.87 -2.72
N LYS A 51 -2.88 23.47 -1.46
CA LYS A 51 -2.77 24.40 -0.32
C LYS A 51 -1.33 24.84 -0.07
N GLU A 52 -0.34 23.99 -0.34
CA GLU A 52 1.08 24.35 -0.25
C GLU A 52 1.46 25.40 -1.30
N ASN A 53 0.92 25.30 -2.52
CA ASN A 53 1.01 26.36 -3.52
C ASN A 53 0.38 27.69 -3.05
N ARG A 54 -0.63 27.64 -2.17
CA ARG A 54 -1.23 28.81 -1.51
C ARG A 54 -0.57 29.18 -0.17
N LYS A 55 0.59 28.59 0.17
CA LYS A 55 1.34 28.79 1.42
C LYS A 55 0.54 28.47 2.71
N LYS A 56 -0.47 27.59 2.64
CA LYS A 56 -1.26 27.14 3.81
C LYS A 56 -0.86 25.71 4.20
N ARG A 57 -0.41 25.51 5.44
CA ARG A 57 -0.07 24.18 5.98
C ARG A 57 -1.29 23.51 6.60
N VAL A 58 -1.58 22.27 6.20
CA VAL A 58 -2.68 21.44 6.72
C VAL A 58 -2.14 20.27 7.55
N LYS A 59 -1.97 20.46 8.87
CA LYS A 59 -1.33 19.47 9.75
C LYS A 59 -2.12 18.16 9.88
N VAL A 60 -3.43 18.26 10.07
CA VAL A 60 -4.34 17.11 10.23
C VAL A 60 -4.30 16.21 9.00
N ILE A 61 -4.52 16.78 7.81
CA ILE A 61 -4.55 16.03 6.54
C ILE A 61 -3.21 15.33 6.26
N ARG A 62 -2.08 15.99 6.58
CA ARG A 62 -0.75 15.37 6.42
C ARG A 62 -0.59 14.12 7.28
N LYS A 63 -1.03 14.17 8.54
CA LYS A 63 -0.92 13.02 9.46
C LYS A 63 -1.88 11.89 9.09
N MET A 64 -3.09 12.21 8.64
CA MET A 64 -4.04 11.22 8.09
C MET A 64 -3.48 10.52 6.87
N LEU A 65 -2.95 11.29 5.91
CA LEU A 65 -2.37 10.76 4.68
C LEU A 65 -1.19 9.82 4.98
N LEU A 66 -0.34 10.17 5.95
CA LEU A 66 0.72 9.27 6.41
C LEU A 66 0.13 7.95 6.92
N SER A 67 -0.89 8.00 7.78
CA SER A 67 -1.50 6.81 8.38
C SER A 67 -2.16 5.90 7.34
N PHE A 68 -2.95 6.46 6.41
CA PHE A 68 -3.55 5.69 5.30
C PHE A 68 -2.49 5.03 4.42
N SER A 69 -1.45 5.78 4.06
CA SER A 69 -0.32 5.27 3.29
C SER A 69 0.36 4.11 4.03
N ASP A 70 0.67 4.25 5.31
CA ASP A 70 1.36 3.22 6.08
C ASP A 70 0.51 1.93 6.21
N GLN A 71 -0.81 2.05 6.41
CA GLN A 71 -1.70 0.89 6.37
C GLN A 71 -1.68 0.18 5.01
N GLN A 72 -1.79 0.95 3.92
CA GLN A 72 -1.87 0.42 2.55
C GLN A 72 -0.62 -0.37 2.11
N ILE A 73 0.58 -0.02 2.58
CA ILE A 73 1.80 -0.79 2.21
C ILE A 73 1.91 -2.07 3.00
N ILE A 74 1.57 -2.05 4.29
CA ILE A 74 1.68 -3.22 5.14
C ILE A 74 0.65 -4.27 4.68
N THR A 75 -0.59 -3.85 4.43
CA THR A 75 -1.62 -4.75 3.89
C THR A 75 -1.26 -5.22 2.47
N GLY A 76 -0.72 -4.33 1.63
CA GLY A 76 -0.30 -4.68 0.27
C GLY A 76 0.82 -5.72 0.23
N ILE A 77 1.83 -5.58 1.09
CA ILE A 77 2.92 -6.56 1.26
C ILE A 77 2.36 -7.88 1.78
N GLY A 78 1.47 -7.83 2.79
CA GLY A 78 0.83 -9.02 3.34
C GLY A 78 0.05 -9.81 2.30
N LEU A 79 -0.77 -9.14 1.48
CA LEU A 79 -1.54 -9.77 0.40
C LEU A 79 -0.65 -10.39 -0.67
N GLN A 80 0.43 -9.71 -1.09
CA GLN A 80 1.39 -10.29 -2.03
C GLN A 80 2.13 -11.50 -1.43
N GLY A 81 2.49 -11.43 -0.15
CA GLY A 81 3.07 -12.55 0.57
C GLY A 81 2.15 -13.76 0.60
N LEU A 82 0.86 -13.54 0.92
CA LEU A 82 -0.18 -14.58 0.89
C LEU A 82 -0.32 -15.22 -0.50
N GLY A 83 -0.31 -14.39 -1.55
CA GLY A 83 -0.31 -14.87 -2.93
C GLY A 83 0.82 -15.85 -3.21
N LEU A 84 2.05 -15.47 -2.83
CA LEU A 84 3.23 -16.31 -3.05
C LEU A 84 3.22 -17.60 -2.22
N THR A 85 2.69 -17.58 -0.99
CA THR A 85 2.58 -18.81 -0.17
C THR A 85 1.54 -19.78 -0.72
N GLU A 86 0.43 -19.26 -1.26
CA GLU A 86 -0.68 -20.06 -1.78
C GLU A 86 -0.61 -20.26 -3.32
N MET A 87 0.56 -20.06 -3.94
CA MET A 87 0.76 -20.19 -5.38
C MET A 87 0.37 -21.56 -5.98
N LYS A 88 0.33 -22.62 -5.15
CA LYS A 88 -0.09 -23.98 -5.55
C LYS A 88 -1.61 -24.15 -5.60
N ARG A 89 -2.37 -23.20 -5.05
CA ARG A 89 -3.83 -23.24 -4.98
C ARG A 89 -4.46 -22.09 -5.75
N LEU A 90 -3.81 -20.94 -5.77
CA LEU A 90 -4.31 -19.74 -6.44
C LEU A 90 -4.14 -19.83 -7.95
N VAL A 91 -5.21 -19.46 -8.65
CA VAL A 91 -5.22 -19.30 -10.10
C VAL A 91 -4.69 -17.92 -10.53
N PRO A 92 -4.28 -17.76 -11.81
CA PRO A 92 -3.82 -16.49 -12.36
C PRO A 92 -4.77 -15.30 -12.11
N TYR A 93 -6.08 -15.57 -12.06
CA TYR A 93 -7.10 -14.57 -11.76
C TYR A 93 -6.89 -13.85 -10.42
N HIS A 94 -6.80 -14.60 -9.31
CA HIS A 94 -6.59 -14.02 -7.98
C HIS A 94 -5.23 -13.32 -7.91
N PHE A 95 -4.23 -13.89 -8.57
CA PHE A 95 -2.88 -13.33 -8.65
C PHE A 95 -2.83 -12.00 -9.40
N PHE A 96 -3.61 -11.86 -10.47
CA PHE A 96 -3.77 -10.62 -11.21
C PHE A 96 -4.41 -9.52 -10.35
N ILE A 97 -5.44 -9.85 -9.57
CA ILE A 97 -6.06 -8.92 -8.63
C ILE A 97 -5.03 -8.46 -7.59
N LEU A 98 -4.31 -9.39 -6.96
CA LEU A 98 -3.24 -9.06 -6.01
C LEU A 98 -2.19 -8.11 -6.59
N TRP A 99 -1.77 -8.37 -7.83
CA TRP A 99 -0.81 -7.52 -8.52
C TRP A 99 -1.35 -6.11 -8.80
N MET A 100 -2.63 -5.98 -9.14
CA MET A 100 -3.28 -4.67 -9.29
C MET A 100 -3.45 -3.93 -7.95
N LEU A 101 -3.75 -4.64 -6.87
CA LEU A 101 -3.80 -4.06 -5.52
C LEU A 101 -2.42 -3.56 -5.06
N SER A 102 -1.36 -4.31 -5.39
CA SER A 102 0.04 -3.90 -5.21
C SER A 102 0.35 -2.61 -5.97
N LEU A 103 -0.09 -2.51 -7.23
CA LEU A 103 0.06 -1.29 -8.04
C LEU A 103 -0.67 -0.09 -7.41
N LEU A 104 -1.87 -0.28 -6.86
CA LEU A 104 -2.60 0.77 -6.12
C LEU A 104 -1.87 1.19 -4.84
N SER A 105 -1.22 0.24 -4.15
CA SER A 105 -0.35 0.55 -3.01
C SER A 105 0.83 1.42 -3.45
N THR A 106 1.53 1.07 -4.54
CA THR A 106 2.61 1.88 -5.12
C THR A 106 2.14 3.30 -5.47
N VAL A 107 1.00 3.44 -6.15
CA VAL A 107 0.40 4.76 -6.48
C VAL A 107 0.13 5.60 -5.23
N THR A 108 -0.44 4.98 -4.19
CA THR A 108 -0.74 5.64 -2.91
C THR A 108 0.52 6.17 -2.24
N HIS A 109 1.57 5.35 -2.26
CA HIS A 109 2.87 5.65 -1.66
C HIS A 109 3.61 6.77 -2.39
N ILE A 110 3.65 6.72 -3.71
CA ILE A 110 4.29 7.76 -4.52
C ILE A 110 3.54 9.08 -4.38
N ASN A 111 2.21 9.09 -4.41
CA ASN A 111 1.43 10.32 -4.19
C ASN A 111 1.65 10.92 -2.80
N THR A 112 1.77 10.07 -1.77
CA THR A 112 2.09 10.55 -0.42
C THR A 112 3.49 11.15 -0.35
N LEU A 113 4.48 10.51 -0.98
CA LEU A 113 5.84 11.03 -1.10
C LEU A 113 5.86 12.37 -1.84
N LEU A 114 5.06 12.50 -2.89
CA LEU A 114 4.92 13.71 -3.67
C LEU A 114 4.37 14.86 -2.83
N ALA A 115 3.30 14.62 -2.07
CA ALA A 115 2.65 15.62 -1.22
C ALA A 115 3.46 15.98 0.04
N LEU A 116 4.24 15.05 0.59
CA LEU A 116 4.94 15.19 1.87
C LEU A 116 6.48 15.26 1.72
N VAL A 117 6.98 15.58 0.52
CA VAL A 117 8.41 15.63 0.21
C VAL A 117 9.22 16.45 1.23
N ASN A 118 8.69 17.58 1.69
CA ASN A 118 9.36 18.46 2.65
C ASN A 118 9.46 17.82 4.04
N ASP A 119 8.45 17.04 4.44
CA ASP A 119 8.43 16.35 5.74
C ASP A 119 9.44 15.19 5.72
N PHE A 120 9.50 14.41 4.63
CA PHE A 120 10.50 13.34 4.48
C PHE A 120 11.94 13.85 4.32
N LYS A 121 12.12 15.06 3.78
CA LYS A 121 13.44 15.70 3.70
C LYS A 121 14.01 16.04 5.08
N ARG A 122 13.14 16.34 6.05
CA ARG A 122 13.52 16.65 7.42
C ARG A 122 13.79 15.39 8.25
N ASP A 123 12.92 14.39 8.15
CA ASP A 123 12.96 13.20 9.01
C ASP A 123 13.54 12.00 8.26
N TRP A 124 14.84 11.75 8.43
CA TRP A 124 15.56 10.72 7.67
C TRP A 124 15.14 9.28 8.01
N ILE A 125 14.77 8.98 9.27
CA ILE A 125 14.34 7.63 9.69
C ILE A 125 13.04 7.23 8.98
N LEU A 126 12.04 8.11 9.00
CA LEU A 126 10.76 7.88 8.31
C LEU A 126 10.95 7.71 6.80
N ARG A 127 11.91 8.43 6.23
CA ARG A 127 12.31 8.26 4.83
C ARG A 127 12.85 6.86 4.56
N TRP A 128 13.82 6.38 5.34
CA TRP A 128 14.41 5.06 5.14
C TRP A 128 13.41 3.93 5.38
N LEU A 129 12.59 4.02 6.43
CA LEU A 129 11.55 3.04 6.70
C LEU A 129 10.59 2.91 5.52
N ARG A 130 10.16 4.06 4.97
CA ARG A 130 9.26 4.09 3.82
C ARG A 130 9.90 3.57 2.54
N GLN A 131 11.15 3.95 2.27
CA GLN A 131 11.87 3.44 1.10
C GLN A 131 12.14 1.94 1.19
N PHE A 132 12.40 1.43 2.40
CA PHE A 132 12.52 0.01 2.66
C PHE A 132 11.21 -0.74 2.34
N PHE A 133 10.07 -0.29 2.87
CA PHE A 133 8.79 -0.92 2.57
C PHE A 133 8.40 -0.80 1.08
N MET A 134 8.66 0.36 0.45
CA MET A 134 8.44 0.53 -1.00
C MET A 134 9.32 -0.41 -1.82
N PHE A 135 10.56 -0.64 -1.40
CA PHE A 135 11.47 -1.59 -2.05
C PHE A 135 10.99 -3.03 -1.89
N VAL A 136 10.55 -3.43 -0.69
CA VAL A 136 9.96 -4.77 -0.46
C VAL A 136 8.70 -4.95 -1.33
N ASN A 137 7.82 -3.95 -1.37
CA ASN A 137 6.63 -3.98 -2.23
C ASN A 137 7.01 -4.11 -3.70
N LEU A 138 8.04 -3.40 -4.17
CA LEU A 138 8.54 -3.52 -5.54
C LEU A 138 9.04 -4.94 -5.84
N LEU A 139 9.86 -5.53 -4.97
CA LEU A 139 10.39 -6.89 -5.19
C LEU A 139 9.27 -7.93 -5.28
N LEU A 140 8.29 -7.84 -4.38
CA LEU A 140 7.12 -8.71 -4.40
C LEU A 140 6.29 -8.49 -5.68
N SER A 141 6.07 -7.24 -6.06
CA SER A 141 5.27 -6.89 -7.24
C SER A 141 5.93 -7.32 -8.54
N VAL A 142 7.26 -7.20 -8.64
CA VAL A 142 8.05 -7.69 -9.78
C VAL A 142 7.98 -9.22 -9.84
N THR A 143 8.13 -9.89 -8.69
CA THR A 143 7.99 -11.36 -8.62
C THR A 143 6.62 -11.79 -9.13
N CYS A 144 5.54 -11.17 -8.62
CA CYS A 144 4.20 -11.48 -9.08
C CYS A 144 3.97 -11.16 -10.56
N GLY A 145 4.53 -10.06 -11.04
CA GLY A 145 4.51 -9.68 -12.45
C GLY A 145 5.20 -10.69 -13.35
N ILE A 146 6.32 -11.29 -12.93
CA ILE A 146 7.02 -12.34 -13.69
C ILE A 146 6.15 -13.59 -13.82
N PHE A 147 5.47 -14.02 -12.76
CA PHE A 147 4.53 -15.14 -12.83
C PHE A 147 3.40 -14.85 -13.84
N LEU A 148 2.79 -13.66 -13.78
CA LEU A 148 1.74 -13.27 -14.73
C LEU A 148 2.26 -13.16 -16.17
N LEU A 149 3.48 -12.64 -16.35
CA LEU A 149 4.12 -12.60 -17.67
C LEU A 149 4.31 -14.00 -18.24
N MET A 150 4.77 -14.94 -17.42
CA MET A 150 4.95 -16.34 -17.83
C MET A 150 3.62 -17.04 -18.13
N VAL A 151 2.55 -16.73 -17.39
CA VAL A 151 1.19 -17.20 -17.69
C VAL A 151 0.77 -16.77 -19.09
N VAL A 152 1.01 -15.49 -19.45
CA VAL A 152 0.65 -14.94 -20.77
C VAL A 152 1.53 -15.54 -21.88
N ILE A 153 2.83 -15.71 -21.64
CA ILE A 153 3.76 -16.28 -22.63
C ILE A 153 3.43 -17.75 -22.95
N LYS A 154 3.11 -18.53 -21.92
CA LYS A 154 2.85 -19.97 -22.05
C LYS A 154 1.41 -20.32 -22.38
N ASP A 155 0.51 -19.32 -22.42
CA ASP A 155 -0.92 -19.51 -22.62
C ASP A 155 -1.51 -20.53 -21.63
N LEU A 156 -1.22 -20.33 -20.34
CA LEU A 156 -1.66 -21.24 -19.28
C LEU A 156 -3.18 -21.18 -19.15
N GLU A 157 -3.82 -22.34 -19.13
CA GLU A 157 -5.26 -22.44 -18.95
C GLU A 157 -5.68 -21.81 -17.60
N PRO A 158 -6.68 -20.90 -17.60
CA PRO A 158 -6.89 -19.96 -16.50
C PRO A 158 -7.40 -20.59 -15.19
N THR A 159 -7.84 -21.85 -15.22
CA THR A 159 -8.27 -22.62 -14.04
C THR A 159 -7.14 -23.40 -13.38
N LEU A 160 -5.95 -23.47 -13.99
CA LEU A 160 -4.78 -24.10 -13.37
C LEU A 160 -4.17 -23.21 -12.29
N PRO A 161 -3.61 -23.80 -11.22
CA PRO A 161 -2.80 -23.07 -10.26
C PRO A 161 -1.62 -22.36 -10.93
N ILE A 162 -1.29 -21.17 -10.46
CA ILE A 162 -0.21 -20.35 -11.06
C ILE A 162 1.17 -21.02 -10.96
N ALA A 163 1.38 -21.88 -9.96
CA ALA A 163 2.61 -22.67 -9.84
C ALA A 163 2.86 -23.59 -11.05
N CYS A 164 1.81 -24.00 -11.77
CA CYS A 164 1.93 -24.85 -12.97
C CYS A 164 2.66 -24.17 -14.13
N VAL A 165 2.86 -22.85 -14.06
CA VAL A 165 3.55 -22.10 -15.11
C VAL A 165 4.96 -22.63 -15.38
N TRP A 166 5.62 -23.30 -14.43
CA TRP A 166 6.96 -23.87 -14.64
C TRP A 166 6.96 -25.31 -15.16
N GLU A 167 5.85 -26.03 -15.01
CA GLU A 167 5.73 -27.44 -15.40
C GLU A 167 5.18 -27.62 -16.82
N VAL A 168 4.29 -26.73 -17.26
CA VAL A 168 3.65 -26.83 -18.58
C VAL A 168 4.61 -26.36 -19.68
N PRO A 169 4.73 -27.13 -20.79
CA PRO A 169 5.54 -26.73 -21.95
C PRO A 169 4.94 -25.50 -22.65
N SER A 170 5.77 -24.70 -23.30
CA SER A 170 5.31 -23.52 -24.04
C SER A 170 4.50 -23.91 -25.26
N THR A 171 3.22 -23.52 -25.30
CA THR A 171 2.39 -23.60 -26.51
C THR A 171 2.73 -22.45 -27.46
N SER A 172 2.55 -22.62 -28.77
CA SER A 172 2.82 -21.58 -29.76
C SER A 172 1.98 -20.32 -29.50
N THR A 173 2.65 -19.21 -29.15
CA THR A 173 2.01 -17.95 -28.75
C THR A 173 1.17 -17.35 -29.90
N PRO A 174 -0.15 -17.13 -29.70
CA PRO A 174 -0.99 -16.49 -30.71
C PRO A 174 -0.57 -15.03 -30.99
N PRO A 175 -0.71 -14.52 -32.23
CA PRO A 175 -0.21 -13.20 -32.64
C PRO A 175 -0.92 -11.99 -32.00
N ASN A 176 -2.09 -12.18 -31.37
CA ASN A 176 -2.83 -11.15 -30.65
C ASN A 176 -2.39 -10.98 -29.18
N VAL A 177 -1.50 -11.84 -28.67
CA VAL A 177 -1.07 -11.84 -27.26
C VAL A 177 0.07 -10.85 -26.97
N TRP A 178 0.75 -10.36 -28.01
CA TRP A 178 1.88 -9.42 -27.88
C TRP A 178 1.52 -8.12 -27.15
N ILE A 179 0.29 -7.63 -27.27
CA ILE A 179 -0.18 -6.43 -26.56
C ILE A 179 -0.20 -6.67 -25.04
N SER A 180 -0.69 -7.83 -24.60
CA SER A 180 -0.75 -8.21 -23.19
C SER A 180 0.65 -8.45 -22.59
N ILE A 181 1.56 -9.03 -23.38
CA ILE A 181 2.97 -9.21 -23.01
C ILE A 181 3.64 -7.84 -22.84
N ALA A 182 3.53 -6.97 -23.86
CA ALA A 182 4.12 -5.64 -23.84
C ALA A 182 3.57 -4.78 -22.68
N ALA A 183 2.26 -4.84 -22.43
CA ALA A 183 1.62 -4.15 -21.32
C ALA A 183 2.15 -4.64 -19.96
N THR A 184 2.28 -5.95 -19.77
CA THR A 184 2.79 -6.53 -18.51
C THR A 184 4.25 -6.12 -18.27
N ILE A 185 5.10 -6.20 -19.30
CA ILE A 185 6.51 -5.76 -19.22
C ILE A 185 6.59 -4.26 -18.92
N ALA A 186 5.75 -3.44 -19.55
CA ALA A 186 5.71 -2.00 -19.32
C ALA A 186 5.32 -1.67 -17.87
N VAL A 187 4.36 -2.38 -17.27
CA VAL A 187 3.98 -2.17 -15.87
C VAL A 187 5.10 -2.57 -14.91
N ILE A 188 5.75 -3.73 -15.12
CA ILE A 188 6.87 -4.19 -14.30
C ILE A 188 8.03 -3.19 -14.35
N THR A 189 8.42 -2.80 -15.57
CA THR A 189 9.52 -1.84 -15.80
C THR A 189 9.16 -0.46 -15.25
N GLY A 190 7.91 -0.02 -15.44
CA GLY A 190 7.39 1.23 -14.93
C GLY A 190 7.49 1.32 -13.41
N GLN A 191 7.13 0.27 -12.67
CA GLN A 191 7.27 0.27 -11.21
C GLN A 191 8.72 0.41 -10.75
N ALA A 192 9.67 -0.26 -11.40
CA ALA A 192 11.09 -0.10 -11.10
C ALA A 192 11.59 1.33 -11.37
N ILE A 193 11.19 1.92 -12.50
CA ILE A 193 11.51 3.31 -12.84
C ILE A 193 10.92 4.27 -11.81
N PHE A 194 9.64 4.10 -11.45
CA PHE A 194 8.99 4.99 -10.48
C PHE A 194 9.64 4.90 -9.10
N PHE A 195 10.12 3.73 -8.68
CA PHE A 195 10.87 3.63 -7.44
C PHE A 195 12.17 4.44 -7.49
N VAL A 196 12.97 4.27 -8.54
CA VAL A 196 14.22 5.02 -8.72
C VAL A 196 13.97 6.53 -8.79
N VAL A 197 12.98 6.96 -9.57
CA VAL A 197 12.57 8.36 -9.67
C VAL A 197 12.10 8.89 -8.31
N SER A 198 11.37 8.08 -7.53
CA SER A 198 10.90 8.48 -6.19
C SER A 198 12.07 8.69 -5.22
N VAL A 199 13.09 7.83 -5.26
CA VAL A 199 14.32 7.98 -4.47
C VAL A 199 15.10 9.22 -4.91
N TRP A 200 15.26 9.41 -6.22
CA TRP A 200 15.95 10.57 -6.79
C TRP A 200 15.26 11.88 -6.42
N TYR A 201 13.93 11.94 -6.52
CA TYR A 201 13.12 13.11 -6.22
C TYR A 201 13.32 13.63 -4.78
N LEU A 202 13.56 12.74 -3.81
CA LEU A 202 13.88 13.14 -2.42
C LEU A 202 15.21 13.88 -2.29
N HIS A 203 16.13 13.71 -3.23
CA HIS A 203 17.46 14.34 -3.22
C HIS A 203 17.52 15.67 -3.98
N VAL A 204 16.51 15.97 -4.81
CA VAL A 204 16.46 17.22 -5.58
C VAL A 204 16.32 18.43 -4.63
N LYS A 205 17.24 19.40 -4.71
CA LYS A 205 17.25 20.58 -3.83
C LYS A 205 16.45 21.77 -4.37
N GLU A 206 16.19 21.82 -5.67
CA GLU A 206 15.63 23.00 -6.32
C GLU A 206 14.12 23.15 -6.07
N ARG A 207 13.71 24.25 -5.41
CA ARG A 207 12.34 24.41 -4.90
C ARG A 207 11.31 24.71 -5.98
N ARG A 208 11.71 25.40 -7.06
CA ARG A 208 10.79 25.83 -8.13
C ARG A 208 10.24 24.66 -8.95
N TRP A 209 11.05 23.65 -9.21
CA TRP A 209 10.64 22.47 -9.98
C TRP A 209 9.77 21.51 -9.17
N ILE A 210 9.89 21.50 -7.84
CA ILE A 210 9.11 20.62 -6.96
C ILE A 210 7.61 20.81 -7.15
N SER A 211 7.09 22.04 -7.17
CA SER A 211 5.65 22.28 -7.33
C SER A 211 5.10 21.81 -8.68
N ILE A 212 5.89 21.92 -9.76
CA ILE A 212 5.50 21.44 -11.09
C ILE A 212 5.48 19.91 -11.09
N ILE A 213 6.56 19.29 -10.60
CA ILE A 213 6.67 17.82 -10.48
C ILE A 213 5.53 17.28 -9.61
N GLN A 214 5.15 17.98 -8.53
CA GLN A 214 4.03 17.61 -7.67
C GLN A 214 2.69 17.58 -8.40
N LEU A 215 2.38 18.61 -9.19
CA LEU A 215 1.11 18.65 -9.91
C LEU A 215 1.07 17.63 -11.05
N THR A 216 2.14 17.56 -11.84
CA THR A 216 2.25 16.63 -12.97
C THR A 216 2.26 15.17 -12.49
N GLY A 217 3.03 14.86 -11.46
CA GLY A 217 3.08 13.54 -10.85
C GLY A 217 1.73 13.13 -10.28
N LEU A 218 1.05 14.03 -9.55
CA LEU A 218 -0.28 13.74 -9.00
C LEU A 218 -1.26 13.38 -10.11
N PHE A 219 -1.32 14.16 -11.19
CA PHE A 219 -2.19 13.88 -12.33
C PHE A 219 -1.87 12.50 -12.97
N PHE A 220 -0.60 12.26 -13.24
CA PHE A 220 -0.13 11.03 -13.88
C PHE A 220 -0.42 9.78 -13.03
N PHE A 221 -0.08 9.80 -11.73
CA PHE A 221 -0.34 8.66 -10.84
C PHE A 221 -1.83 8.49 -10.53
N THR A 222 -2.62 9.57 -10.55
CA THR A 222 -4.09 9.47 -10.45
C THR A 222 -4.66 8.73 -11.66
N ALA A 223 -4.20 9.04 -12.88
CA ALA A 223 -4.64 8.34 -14.09
C ALA A 223 -4.30 6.83 -14.06
N ILE A 224 -3.08 6.47 -13.63
CA ILE A 224 -2.69 5.07 -13.42
C ILE A 224 -3.58 4.40 -12.37
N GLY A 225 -3.80 5.07 -11.23
CA GLY A 225 -4.67 4.58 -10.16
C GLY A 225 -6.09 4.30 -10.65
N ILE A 226 -6.70 5.24 -11.38
CA ILE A 226 -8.04 5.08 -11.97
C ILE A 226 -8.06 3.89 -12.94
N GLY A 227 -7.04 3.75 -13.80
CA GLY A 227 -6.93 2.62 -14.72
C GLY A 227 -6.86 1.28 -13.99
N ALA A 228 -6.06 1.19 -12.93
CA ALA A 228 -5.95 0.00 -12.09
C ALA A 228 -7.29 -0.33 -11.38
N VAL A 229 -7.95 0.67 -10.77
CA VAL A 229 -9.27 0.49 -10.14
C VAL A 229 -10.29 0.00 -11.16
N ALA A 230 -10.38 0.64 -12.33
CA ALA A 230 -11.32 0.24 -13.38
C ALA A 230 -11.09 -1.22 -13.81
N ARG A 231 -9.84 -1.63 -13.98
CA ARG A 231 -9.50 -3.02 -14.30
C ARG A 231 -9.90 -3.99 -13.19
N VAL A 232 -9.62 -3.67 -11.92
CA VAL A 232 -10.04 -4.49 -10.79
C VAL A 232 -11.55 -4.63 -10.72
N VAL A 233 -12.30 -3.53 -10.86
CA VAL A 233 -13.77 -3.53 -10.78
C VAL A 233 -14.40 -4.34 -11.92
N LEU A 234 -13.86 -4.25 -13.13
CA LEU A 234 -14.42 -4.98 -14.28
C LEU A 234 -14.14 -6.49 -14.20
N VAL A 235 -12.96 -6.87 -13.71
CA VAL A 235 -12.50 -8.27 -13.70
C VAL A 235 -12.91 -8.99 -12.42
N SER A 236 -13.08 -8.31 -11.29
CA SER A 236 -13.39 -9.01 -10.03
C SER A 236 -14.81 -9.62 -10.04
N GLN A 237 -15.01 -10.75 -9.38
CA GLN A 237 -16.34 -11.34 -9.21
C GLN A 237 -17.19 -10.48 -8.27
N ALA A 238 -16.54 -9.81 -7.32
CA ALA A 238 -17.19 -8.92 -6.36
C ALA A 238 -18.01 -7.80 -7.04
N PHE A 239 -17.54 -7.24 -8.16
CA PHE A 239 -18.21 -6.12 -8.84
C PHE A 239 -18.60 -6.39 -10.29
N GLY A 240 -17.77 -7.13 -11.02
CA GLY A 240 -17.87 -7.32 -12.45
C GLY A 240 -18.09 -8.77 -12.84
N SER A 241 -17.41 -9.18 -13.90
CA SER A 241 -17.50 -10.53 -14.47
C SER A 241 -16.12 -11.17 -14.47
N PRO A 242 -15.90 -12.26 -13.70
CA PRO A 242 -14.60 -12.91 -13.64
C PRO A 242 -14.23 -13.47 -15.00
N SER A 243 -12.94 -13.42 -15.33
CA SER A 243 -12.40 -14.03 -16.56
C SER A 243 -12.34 -15.56 -16.49
N VAL A 244 -12.72 -16.15 -15.35
CA VAL A 244 -12.61 -17.58 -15.06
C VAL A 244 -13.93 -18.10 -14.48
N PRO A 245 -14.31 -19.37 -14.77
CA PRO A 245 -15.50 -19.97 -14.18
C PRO A 245 -15.23 -20.27 -12.69
N LEU A 246 -15.89 -19.51 -11.82
CA LEU A 246 -15.86 -19.72 -10.38
C LEU A 246 -17.04 -20.61 -9.95
N SER A 247 -16.79 -21.56 -9.04
CA SER A 247 -17.78 -22.55 -8.60
C SER A 247 -18.82 -22.00 -7.62
N ASP A 248 -18.54 -20.85 -7.02
CA ASP A 248 -19.25 -20.27 -5.88
C ASP A 248 -19.23 -18.74 -5.94
N ASN A 249 -19.95 -18.07 -5.02
CA ASN A 249 -20.09 -16.61 -4.97
C ASN A 249 -19.45 -15.98 -3.73
N GLN A 250 -18.45 -16.63 -3.12
CA GLN A 250 -17.89 -16.19 -1.84
C GLN A 250 -17.21 -14.82 -1.90
N GLU A 251 -16.72 -14.36 -3.06
CA GLU A 251 -16.13 -13.02 -3.21
C GLU A 251 -17.15 -11.88 -3.03
N LYS A 252 -18.44 -12.14 -3.24
CA LYS A 252 -19.52 -11.17 -3.01
C LYS A 252 -20.00 -11.15 -1.56
N VAL A 253 -19.70 -12.20 -0.80
CA VAL A 253 -20.13 -12.35 0.58
C VAL A 253 -19.12 -11.67 1.49
N TRP A 254 -19.64 -10.87 2.43
CA TRP A 254 -18.83 -10.20 3.43
C TRP A 254 -18.37 -11.19 4.49
N ASP A 255 -17.06 -11.29 4.69
CA ASP A 255 -16.45 -12.07 5.75
C ASP A 255 -15.85 -11.17 6.84
N PHE A 256 -15.60 -11.73 8.03
CA PHE A 256 -15.01 -11.01 9.16
C PHE A 256 -13.72 -10.28 8.78
N GLY A 257 -12.80 -10.94 8.05
CA GLY A 257 -11.54 -10.32 7.63
C GLY A 257 -11.75 -9.10 6.72
N GLN A 258 -12.76 -9.16 5.87
CA GLN A 258 -13.13 -8.07 4.97
C GLN A 258 -13.73 -6.87 5.74
N ILE A 259 -14.61 -7.13 6.70
CA ILE A 259 -15.19 -6.09 7.55
C ILE A 259 -14.11 -5.45 8.42
N LEU A 260 -13.20 -6.26 8.98
CA LEU A 260 -12.07 -5.76 9.76
C LEU A 260 -11.18 -4.84 8.92
N SER A 261 -10.89 -5.22 7.67
CA SER A 261 -10.11 -4.37 6.76
C SER A 261 -10.75 -3.01 6.53
N MET A 262 -12.09 -2.97 6.41
CA MET A 262 -12.85 -1.71 6.28
C MET A 262 -12.85 -0.89 7.58
N LEU A 263 -12.91 -1.55 8.74
CA LEU A 263 -12.88 -0.89 10.04
C LEU A 263 -11.54 -0.21 10.32
N LEU A 264 -10.43 -0.78 9.83
CA LEU A 264 -9.10 -0.18 9.99
C LEU A 264 -8.96 1.19 9.31
N LEU A 265 -9.80 1.51 8.31
CA LEU A 265 -9.86 2.84 7.70
C LEU A 265 -10.36 3.93 8.67
N ILE A 266 -10.92 3.55 9.82
CA ILE A 266 -11.33 4.48 10.87
C ILE A 266 -10.12 4.96 11.68
N LEU A 267 -9.04 4.19 11.79
CA LEU A 267 -7.87 4.56 12.61
C LEU A 267 -7.26 5.92 12.20
N PRO A 268 -7.03 6.22 10.90
CA PRO A 268 -6.57 7.54 10.49
C PRO A 268 -7.56 8.66 10.83
N LEU A 269 -8.86 8.38 10.87
CA LEU A 269 -9.89 9.34 11.26
C LEU A 269 -9.84 9.63 12.77
N ILE A 270 -9.65 8.60 13.59
CA ILE A 270 -9.48 8.76 15.04
C ILE A 270 -8.26 9.65 15.32
N SER A 271 -7.12 9.35 14.69
CA SER A 271 -5.93 10.20 14.82
C SER A 271 -6.18 11.64 14.37
N ALA A 272 -7.05 11.87 13.39
CA ALA A 272 -7.43 13.22 12.98
C ALA A 272 -8.22 13.95 14.07
N VAL A 273 -9.18 13.27 14.69
CA VAL A 273 -10.03 13.82 15.76
C VAL A 273 -9.19 14.15 17.00
N GLU A 274 -8.26 13.28 17.40
CA GLU A 274 -7.34 13.51 18.52
C GLU A 274 -6.47 14.77 18.31
N ILE A 275 -6.01 15.00 17.08
CA ILE A 275 -5.24 16.21 16.73
C ILE A 275 -6.14 17.44 16.76
N LEU A 276 -7.39 17.34 16.27
CA LEU A 276 -8.35 18.45 16.29
C LEU A 276 -8.77 18.83 17.71
N ARG A 277 -8.91 17.84 18.61
CA ARG A 277 -9.17 18.06 20.05
C ARG A 277 -7.96 18.60 20.81
N GLY A 278 -6.76 18.52 20.22
CA GLY A 278 -5.52 18.96 20.85
C GLY A 278 -4.89 17.95 21.82
N GLU A 279 -5.42 16.72 21.87
CA GLU A 279 -4.89 15.61 22.65
C GLU A 279 -3.56 15.12 22.06
N LEU A 280 -3.42 15.18 20.71
CA LEU A 280 -2.16 14.97 20.02
C LEU A 280 -1.53 16.30 19.58
N LYS A 281 -0.47 16.73 20.27
CA LYS A 281 0.38 17.85 19.83
C LYS A 281 1.31 17.37 18.71
N VAL A 282 1.00 17.74 17.47
CA VAL A 282 1.94 17.56 16.35
C VAL A 282 3.06 18.61 16.51
N PRO A 283 4.34 18.20 16.67
CA PRO A 283 5.42 19.16 16.85
C PRO A 283 5.51 20.09 15.64
N CYS A 284 5.34 21.39 15.91
CA CYS A 284 5.48 22.46 14.93
C CYS A 284 6.81 23.14 15.21
N GLN A 285 7.81 22.96 14.36
CA GLN A 285 9.09 23.67 14.46
C GLN A 285 9.26 24.69 13.33
N GLU A 286 8.34 25.63 13.26
CA GLU A 286 8.40 26.85 12.44
C GLU A 286 7.23 27.68 12.98
N ASP A 287 7.39 28.32 14.15
CA ASP A 287 7.58 29.78 14.19
C ASP A 287 8.47 30.28 15.36
N ASP A 288 8.94 29.42 16.26
CA ASP A 288 9.71 29.88 17.45
C ASP A 288 11.12 30.41 17.12
N PHE A 289 11.70 30.06 15.97
CA PHE A 289 13.03 30.56 15.60
C PHE A 289 13.03 32.04 15.19
N LYS A 290 11.86 32.63 14.92
CA LYS A 290 11.74 34.05 14.55
C LYS A 290 11.38 34.97 15.72
N LYS A 291 11.01 34.43 16.88
CA LYS A 291 10.52 35.26 17.99
C LYS A 291 11.55 35.60 19.07
N ASN A 292 12.69 34.90 19.16
CA ASN A 292 13.74 35.23 20.12
C ASN A 292 15.15 34.83 19.62
N PRO A 293 15.92 35.75 19.02
CA PRO A 293 17.32 35.49 18.70
C PRO A 293 18.14 35.72 19.98
N GLY A 294 18.32 34.70 20.82
CA GLY A 294 19.25 34.87 21.96
C GLY A 294 19.17 33.96 23.17
N LYS A 295 18.52 32.79 23.15
CA LYS A 295 18.66 31.83 24.26
C LYS A 295 19.01 30.43 23.75
N PRO A 296 20.12 29.81 24.22
CA PRO A 296 20.37 28.40 23.96
C PRO A 296 19.40 27.59 24.83
N THR A 297 18.35 27.03 24.22
CA THR A 297 17.44 26.14 24.93
C THR A 297 18.12 24.79 25.12
N ARG A 298 18.58 24.57 26.35
CA ARG A 298 19.04 23.29 26.91
C ARG A 298 17.96 22.23 26.68
N SER A 299 18.19 21.32 25.73
CA SER A 299 17.40 20.11 25.56
C SER A 299 17.62 19.18 26.74
N GLN A 300 16.63 19.06 27.62
CA GLN A 300 16.32 17.86 28.42
C GLN A 300 15.12 18.19 29.30
N THR A 301 13.91 18.03 28.76
CA THR A 301 12.75 17.81 29.62
C THR A 301 12.60 16.30 29.72
N VAL A 302 13.10 15.76 30.82
CA VAL A 302 12.81 14.42 31.30
C VAL A 302 11.30 14.23 31.22
N ILE A 303 10.85 13.21 30.50
CA ILE A 303 9.46 12.76 30.52
C ILE A 303 9.24 12.22 31.93
N SER A 304 8.66 13.03 32.81
CA SER A 304 8.15 12.55 34.09
C SER A 304 6.97 11.63 33.77
N PHE A 305 7.17 10.32 33.87
CA PHE A 305 6.08 9.37 33.94
C PHE A 305 5.29 9.69 35.21
N GLU A 306 4.11 10.26 35.06
CA GLU A 306 3.14 10.33 36.14
C GLU A 306 2.45 8.95 36.23
N PRO A 307 2.66 8.17 37.29
CA PRO A 307 1.96 6.90 37.45
C PRO A 307 0.47 7.16 37.69
N ASN A 308 -0.34 6.32 37.05
CA ASN A 308 -1.81 6.31 37.02
C ASN A 308 -2.46 6.68 38.39
N PRO A 309 -3.48 7.55 38.45
CA PRO A 309 -4.04 8.10 39.69
C PRO A 309 -4.89 7.11 40.51
N PHE A 310 -4.92 5.82 40.14
CA PHE A 310 -5.76 4.81 40.78
C PHE A 310 -5.10 4.08 41.97
N TRP A 311 -3.82 4.34 42.26
CA TRP A 311 -3.10 3.70 43.36
C TRP A 311 -2.25 4.72 44.15
N GLY A 312 -2.87 5.44 45.08
CA GLY A 312 -2.21 6.10 46.22
C GLY A 312 -2.34 5.20 47.47
N HIS A 313 -1.51 5.22 48.51
CA HIS A 313 -0.56 6.19 49.05
C HIS A 313 0.65 5.44 49.64
N ARG A 314 1.84 6.07 49.69
CA ARG A 314 2.87 5.74 50.69
C ARG A 314 3.18 7.01 51.47
N ASP A 315 2.66 7.07 52.69
CA ASP A 315 3.13 8.00 53.73
C ASP A 315 4.60 7.73 54.01
N ASN A 316 5.44 8.74 53.86
CA ASN A 316 6.82 8.73 54.34
C ASN A 316 7.06 10.05 55.11
N THR A 317 6.70 10.07 56.39
CA THR A 317 7.31 10.97 57.36
C THR A 317 8.57 10.29 57.90
N ASN A 318 9.74 10.75 57.45
CA ASN A 318 11.00 10.45 58.13
C ASN A 318 11.14 11.35 59.38
N PRO A 319 11.74 10.85 60.46
CA PRO A 319 12.15 11.68 61.60
C PRO A 319 13.54 12.29 61.37
N GLU A 320 13.78 13.43 62.04
CA GLU A 320 15.03 13.99 62.59
C GLU A 320 15.15 15.51 62.35
N PRO A 321 15.79 16.27 63.25
CA PRO A 321 16.55 15.86 64.45
C PRO A 321 15.83 16.04 65.79
#